data_AF-A0A931N2Q0-F1
#
_entry.id   AF-A0A931N2Q0-F1
#
_cell.length_a   1.000
_cell.length_b   1.000
_cell.length_c   1.000
_cell.angle_alpha   90.00
_cell.angle_beta   90.00
_cell.angle_gamma   90.00
#
_symmetry.space_group_name_H-M   'P 1'
#
loop_
_entity.id
_entity.type
_entity.pdbx_description
1 polymer ?
#
loop_
_entity_poly.entity_id
_entity_poly.type
_entity_poly.pdbx_seq_one_letter_code
_entity_poly.pdbx_strand_id
1 'polypeptide(L)'
;MPDRAIGVLHLGISVEILRDHSTIERLARKHGHELVRIVTLDDSTYMPTVFVVGAAAESRAGVIITPDLAHLGAGYKAVTLACGLLLPTGPIARR
;
A
#
# COMPACT_ATOMS: atom_id res chain seq x y z
N MET A 1 -8.30 -13.45 -13.44
CA MET A 1 -7.07 -13.51 -12.62
C MET A 1 -7.22 -12.50 -11.50
N PRO A 2 -6.72 -12.77 -10.28
CA PRO A 2 -6.78 -11.79 -9.19
C PRO A 2 -5.99 -10.53 -9.57
N ASP A 3 -6.50 -9.36 -9.22
CA ASP A 3 -5.75 -8.13 -9.40
C ASP A 3 -4.51 -8.14 -8.49
N ARG A 4 -3.36 -7.78 -9.05
CA ARG A 4 -2.10 -7.71 -8.31
C ARG A 4 -2.10 -6.49 -7.39
N ALA A 5 -1.61 -6.69 -6.18
CA ALA A 5 -1.48 -5.65 -5.19
C ALA A 5 -0.08 -5.61 -4.58
N ILE A 6 0.33 -4.43 -4.12
CA ILE A 6 1.44 -4.28 -3.18
C ILE A 6 0.92 -3.78 -1.84
N GLY A 7 1.57 -4.21 -0.76
CA GLY A 7 1.41 -3.62 0.56
C GLY A 7 2.34 -2.43 0.75
N VAL A 8 1.94 -1.45 1.56
CA VAL A 8 2.82 -0.38 2.02
C VAL A 8 2.79 -0.32 3.54
N LEU A 9 3.97 -0.33 4.15
CA LEU A 9 4.16 -0.27 5.58
C LEU A 9 5.20 0.82 5.91
N HIS A 10 4.86 1.80 6.74
CA HIS A 10 5.81 2.83 7.14
C HIS A 10 6.26 2.60 8.58
N LEU A 11 7.54 2.30 8.79
CA LEU A 11 8.08 1.91 10.10
C LEU A 11 8.02 3.04 11.12
N GLY A 12 8.24 4.28 10.70
CA GLY A 12 8.08 5.46 11.57
C GLY A 12 6.63 5.77 11.99
N ILE A 13 5.64 5.13 11.36
CA ILE A 13 4.21 5.32 11.67
C ILE A 13 3.62 4.10 12.41
N SER A 14 4.09 2.90 12.06
CA SER A 14 3.57 1.63 12.58
C SER A 14 3.90 1.49 14.07
N VAL A 15 2.88 1.41 14.93
CA VAL A 15 3.07 1.13 16.36
C VAL A 15 3.28 -0.37 16.60
N GLU A 16 2.60 -1.21 15.83
CA GLU A 16 2.65 -2.67 15.91
C GLU A 16 2.91 -3.28 14.53
N ILE A 17 4.17 -3.30 14.10
CA ILE A 17 4.61 -3.74 12.75
C ILE A 17 3.97 -5.07 12.31
N LEU A 18 3.95 -6.08 13.20
CA LEU A 18 3.38 -7.40 12.87
C LEU A 18 1.87 -7.35 12.64
N ARG A 19 1.16 -6.50 13.38
CA ARG A 19 -0.29 -6.32 13.25
C ARG A 19 -0.64 -5.59 11.96
N ASP A 20 0.13 -4.58 11.61
CA ASP A 20 -0.03 -3.82 10.38
C ASP A 20 0.26 -4.69 9.15
N HIS A 21 1.36 -5.46 9.19
CA HIS A 21 1.66 -6.46 8.19
C HIS A 21 0.52 -7.48 8.02
N SER A 22 0.06 -8.08 9.12
CA SER A 22 -1.06 -9.02 9.11
C SER A 22 -2.36 -8.39 8.58
N THR A 23 -2.55 -7.09 8.82
CA THR A 23 -3.71 -6.34 8.31
C THR A 23 -3.66 -6.23 6.78
N ILE A 24 -2.50 -5.92 6.20
CA ILE A 24 -2.30 -5.86 4.75
C ILE A 24 -2.61 -7.23 4.12
N GLU A 25 -2.02 -8.31 4.64
CA GLU A 25 -2.23 -9.67 4.12
C GLU A 25 -3.70 -10.11 4.21
N ARG A 26 -4.35 -9.79 5.33
CA ARG A 26 -5.77 -10.09 5.54
C ARG A 26 -6.63 -9.31 4.55
N LEU A 27 -6.34 -8.04 4.29
CA LEU A 27 -7.09 -7.22 3.34
C LEU A 27 -6.94 -7.74 1.91
N ALA A 28 -5.72 -8.10 1.50
CA ALA A 28 -5.46 -8.70 0.20
C ALA A 28 -6.30 -9.97 -0.01
N ARG A 29 -6.23 -10.90 0.96
CA ARG A 29 -7.01 -12.15 0.93
C ARG A 29 -8.51 -11.90 0.91
N LYS A 30 -9.01 -11.01 1.77
CA LYS A 30 -10.44 -10.68 1.87
C LYS A 30 -11.02 -10.14 0.56
N HIS A 31 -10.22 -9.40 -0.22
CA HIS A 31 -10.66 -8.78 -1.47
C HIS A 31 -10.21 -9.54 -2.73
N GLY A 32 -9.60 -10.72 -2.56
CA GLY A 32 -9.17 -11.55 -3.69
C GLY A 32 -8.00 -10.97 -4.50
N HIS A 33 -7.17 -10.13 -3.89
CA HIS A 33 -5.96 -9.59 -4.52
C HIS A 33 -4.77 -10.52 -4.32
N GLU A 34 -3.91 -10.63 -5.35
CA GLU A 34 -2.61 -11.28 -5.24
C GLU A 34 -1.62 -10.27 -4.63
N LEU A 35 -1.28 -10.43 -3.35
CA LEU A 35 -0.28 -9.59 -2.69
C LEU A 35 1.13 -10.00 -3.14
N VAL A 36 1.73 -9.23 -4.03
CA VAL A 36 3.01 -9.57 -4.67
C VAL A 36 4.20 -9.30 -3.76
N ARG A 37 4.15 -8.18 -3.02
CA ARG A 37 5.17 -7.79 -2.03
C ARG A 37 4.60 -6.77 -1.05
N ILE A 38 5.23 -6.62 0.10
CA ILE A 38 5.01 -5.50 1.02
C ILE A 38 6.25 -4.61 0.97
N VAL A 39 6.03 -3.34 0.64
CA VAL A 39 7.06 -2.30 0.57
C VAL A 39 7.14 -1.61 1.91
N THR A 40 8.34 -1.53 2.46
CA THR A 40 8.59 -0.86 3.73
C THR A 40 9.20 0.52 3.49
N LEU A 41 8.66 1.52 4.16
CA LEU A 41 9.13 2.90 4.18
C LEU A 41 9.66 3.23 5.58
N ASP A 42 10.62 4.13 5.64
CA ASP A 42 11.12 4.73 6.87
C ASP A 42 11.40 6.22 6.66
N ASP A 43 11.80 6.91 7.73
CA ASP A 43 12.06 8.35 7.70
C ASP A 43 13.25 8.75 6.81
N SER A 44 14.08 7.78 6.41
CA SER A 44 15.21 7.98 5.50
C SER A 44 14.86 7.72 4.04
N THR A 45 13.65 7.22 3.76
CA THR A 45 13.21 6.85 2.41
C THR A 45 13.07 8.11 1.55
N TYR A 46 14.01 8.29 0.62
CA TYR A 46 14.00 9.41 -0.30
C TYR A 46 12.82 9.30 -1.28
N MET A 47 11.99 10.34 -1.35
CA MET A 47 10.81 10.42 -2.22
C MET A 47 9.86 9.19 -2.10
N PRO A 48 9.26 8.96 -0.92
CA PRO A 48 8.51 7.73 -0.63
C PRO A 48 7.33 7.50 -1.58
N THR A 49 6.66 8.55 -2.04
CA THR A 49 5.58 8.45 -3.03
C THR A 49 6.07 7.89 -4.36
N VAL A 50 7.21 8.37 -4.88
CA VAL A 50 7.77 7.88 -6.14
C VAL A 50 8.20 6.43 -6.00
N PHE A 51 8.83 6.09 -4.86
CA PHE A 51 9.23 4.72 -4.56
C PHE A 51 8.04 3.76 -4.54
N VAL A 52 6.93 4.12 -3.87
CA VAL A 52 5.70 3.31 -3.84
C VAL A 52 5.09 3.15 -5.23
N VAL A 53 4.98 4.22 -6.02
CA VAL A 53 4.42 4.16 -7.38
C VAL A 53 5.30 3.32 -8.31
N GLY A 54 6.63 3.49 -8.24
CA GLY A 54 7.58 2.66 -8.99
C GLY A 54 7.46 1.19 -8.61
N ALA A 55 7.36 0.90 -7.31
CA ALA A 55 7.16 -0.45 -6.82
C ALA A 55 5.87 -1.11 -7.31
N ALA A 56 4.79 -0.34 -7.38
CA ALA A 56 3.52 -0.81 -7.93
C ALA A 56 3.64 -1.08 -9.43
N ALA A 57 4.30 -0.19 -10.18
CA ALA A 57 4.53 -0.36 -11.61
C ALA A 57 5.38 -1.60 -11.93
N GLU A 58 6.51 -1.81 -11.25
CA GLU A 58 7.35 -3.00 -11.36
C GLU A 58 6.57 -4.29 -11.09
N SER A 59 5.71 -4.25 -10.07
CA SER A 59 4.90 -5.40 -9.66
C SER A 59 3.65 -5.58 -10.52
N ARG A 60 3.40 -4.67 -11.48
CA ARG A 60 2.15 -4.56 -12.26
C ARG A 60 0.91 -4.52 -11.36
N ALA A 61 1.03 -3.88 -10.20
CA ALA A 61 -0.02 -3.79 -9.21
C ALA A 61 -1.00 -2.67 -9.56
N GLY A 62 -2.29 -3.03 -9.63
CA GLY A 62 -3.39 -2.07 -9.82
C GLY A 62 -3.88 -1.49 -8.49
N VAL A 63 -3.55 -2.14 -7.37
CA VAL A 63 -4.02 -1.79 -6.02
C VAL A 63 -2.84 -1.67 -5.06
N ILE A 64 -2.86 -0.65 -4.22
CA ILE A 64 -1.97 -0.50 -3.07
C ILE A 64 -2.80 -0.74 -1.82
N ILE A 65 -2.28 -1.54 -0.89
CA ILE A 65 -2.93 -1.89 0.37
C ILE A 65 -2.12 -1.32 1.52
N THR A 66 -2.76 -0.61 2.44
CA THR A 66 -2.08 -0.02 3.60
C THR A 66 -2.96 -0.11 4.86
N PRO A 67 -2.39 -0.23 6.07
CA PRO A 67 -3.15 -0.30 7.32
C PRO A 67 -3.99 0.96 7.57
N ASP A 68 -3.46 2.13 7.21
CA ASP A 68 -4.17 3.40 7.19
C ASP A 68 -3.52 4.40 6.21
N LEU A 69 -4.08 5.61 6.11
CA LEU A 69 -3.56 6.67 5.25
C LEU A 69 -2.27 7.32 5.76
N ALA A 70 -2.00 7.28 7.06
CA ALA A 70 -0.81 7.90 7.66
C ALA A 70 0.48 7.26 7.14
N HIS A 71 0.44 5.97 6.80
CA HIS A 71 1.56 5.26 6.16
C HIS A 71 1.97 5.84 4.79
N LEU A 72 1.10 6.60 4.12
CA LEU A 72 1.38 7.30 2.86
C LEU A 72 1.55 8.82 3.04
N GLY A 73 1.27 9.34 4.24
CA GLY A 73 1.25 10.77 4.52
C GLY A 73 0.41 11.56 3.52
N ALA A 74 0.85 12.76 3.15
CA ALA A 74 0.19 13.58 2.11
C ALA A 74 0.28 12.97 0.69
N GLY A 75 1.16 11.98 0.48
CA GLY A 75 1.42 11.35 -0.81
C GLY A 75 0.27 10.49 -1.32
N TYR A 76 -0.68 10.09 -0.47
CA TYR A 76 -1.80 9.22 -0.88
C TYR A 76 -2.57 9.76 -2.09
N LYS A 77 -2.74 11.09 -2.21
CA LYS A 77 -3.43 11.72 -3.34
C LYS A 77 -2.72 11.45 -4.68
N ALA A 78 -1.40 11.51 -4.68
CA ALA A 78 -0.60 11.22 -5.86
C ALA A 78 -0.59 9.72 -6.17
N VAL A 79 -0.53 8.88 -5.13
CA VAL A 79 -0.63 7.42 -5.27
C VAL A 79 -1.93 7.02 -5.95
N THR A 80 -3.06 7.65 -5.59
CA THR A 80 -4.38 7.37 -6.17
C THR A 80 -4.51 7.77 -7.66
N LEU A 81 -3.55 8.48 -8.24
CA LEU A 81 -3.51 8.71 -9.69
C LEU A 81 -2.95 7.50 -10.45
N ALA A 82 -2.12 6.69 -9.80
CA ALA A 82 -1.47 5.53 -10.39
C ALA A 82 -2.22 4.22 -10.11
N CYS A 83 -2.69 4.03 -8.87
CA CYS A 83 -3.30 2.79 -8.40
C CYS A 83 -4.57 3.06 -7.58
N GLY A 84 -5.45 2.06 -7.48
CA GLY A 84 -6.47 2.06 -6.42
C GLY A 84 -5.82 1.89 -5.05
N LEU A 85 -6.46 2.39 -4.00
CA LEU A 85 -5.95 2.29 -2.64
C LEU A 85 -6.95 1.53 -1.77
N LEU A 86 -6.50 0.49 -1.06
CA LEU A 86 -7.34 -0.33 -0.19
C LEU A 86 -6.92 -0.16 1.27
N LEU A 87 -7.88 0.27 2.08
CA LEU A 87 -7.75 0.50 3.52
C LEU A 87 -8.68 -0.46 4.28
N PRO A 88 -8.50 -0.66 5.60
CA PRO A 88 -9.48 -1.35 6.43
C PRO A 88 -10.87 -0.74 6.37
N THR A 89 -10.94 0.59 6.19
CA THR A 89 -12.20 1.36 6.08
C THR A 89 -12.85 1.24 4.71
N GLY A 90 -12.18 0.67 3.71
CA GLY A 90 -12.70 0.46 2.36
C GLY A 90 -11.75 0.92 1.24
N PRO A 91 -12.14 0.69 -0.03
CA PRO A 91 -11.37 1.09 -1.19
C PRO A 91 -11.55 2.58 -1.53
N ILE A 92 -10.48 3.19 -2.04
CA ILE A 92 -10.46 4.48 -2.69
C ILE A 92 -10.09 4.22 -4.16
N ALA A 93 -11.00 4.58 -5.05
CA ALA A 93 -10.83 4.38 -6.48
C ALA A 93 -9.64 5.20 -7.02
N ARG A 94 -8.96 4.62 -8.03
CA ARG A 94 -7.98 5.36 -8.83
C ARG A 94 -8.68 6.51 -9.55
N ARG A 95 -8.06 7.68 -9.55
CA ARG A 95 -8.55 8.88 -10.24
C ARG A 95 -8.02 8.99 -11.66
#